data_AF-A0A7Y6XPD2-F1
#
_entry.id   AF-A0A7Y6XPD2-F1
#
_cell.length_a   1.000
_cell.length_b   1.000
_cell.length_c   1.000
_cell.angle_alpha   90.00
_cell.angle_beta   90.00
_cell.angle_gamma   90.00
#
_symmetry.space_group_name_H-M   'P 1'
#
loop_
_entity.id
_entity.type
_entity.pdbx_description
1 polymer ?
#
loop_
_entity_poly.entity_id
_entity_poly.type
_entity_poly.pdbx_seq_one_letter_code
_entity_poly.pdbx_strand_id
1 'polypeptide(L)'
;MDEKSETIENAIQIIQAIGSTWPFLLVLFFIIVIILKWKTIWIRIGSFNNIKLKGAGAEIELSDKKAEREPELKTAEKPKKLEEKIEEKLRDNPESLFNVYLNYRSGEIQKAQEVFDSVQNKTTNPDDKIDNELVKFRYQFVAGLANAQIDLLEFEKTIDAKNLKLKARAAYFISLNYKYAGDFESAISFLEKFDKSGLDTGLYLDLLFLEVECLSAIEKYDKAISILINSVRNIKEPENKFSVYKTIASTYNEKKDYFLRALALEMALKFKPNDAETQFSLAYAYSENEDQLLTLFNYDKLLKLSSHHSYGLNNLGVILNQLELPHSAIESYKKSIEQNNSLAASNLSHLFMDAGFYDEANTQIELGEKMEDVSKNIPEAKTKLNDLIEKEDQIKNDLLKVGRVKRDFNSKMAEFCFLTEIDAKNLVGEYLLNSKTQVQLTIQDFGFHLKWKEDGPNDQELNHVIKFNFSKGRIGWARYSQPYYFNGLRSLAGIENKPILMHHEYEGNFYYDSKEFKVLLFKKEFKHDFKEFSITKLD
;
A
#
# COMPACT_ATOMS: atom_id res chain seq x y z
N MET A 1 53.30 49.22 -0.53
CA MET A 1 53.23 47.79 -0.91
C MET A 1 51.80 47.30 -0.67
N ASP A 2 50.80 48.17 -0.91
CA ASP A 2 49.53 48.10 -0.18
C ASP A 2 48.30 47.92 -1.08
N GLU A 3 48.36 48.39 -2.34
CA GLU A 3 47.22 48.27 -3.27
C GLU A 3 46.95 46.82 -3.70
N LYS A 4 48.01 46.02 -3.85
CA LYS A 4 47.91 44.60 -4.24
C LYS A 4 47.36 43.72 -3.12
N SER A 5 47.63 44.07 -1.86
CA SER A 5 47.13 43.37 -0.67
C SER A 5 45.63 43.58 -0.52
N GLU A 6 45.18 44.83 -0.69
CA GLU A 6 43.77 45.21 -0.57
C GLU A 6 42.89 44.56 -1.65
N THR A 7 43.39 44.43 -2.90
CA THR A 7 42.68 43.67 -3.95
C THR A 7 42.55 42.18 -3.65
N ILE A 8 43.53 41.57 -2.98
CA ILE A 8 43.49 40.14 -2.64
C ILE A 8 42.54 39.90 -1.47
N GLU A 9 42.54 40.77 -0.46
CA GLU A 9 41.58 40.72 0.65
C GLU A 9 40.14 40.91 0.18
N ASN A 10 39.89 41.88 -0.70
CA ASN A 10 38.58 42.08 -1.30
C ASN A 10 38.12 40.88 -2.14
N ALA A 11 39.03 40.24 -2.88
CA ALA A 11 38.71 39.02 -3.62
C ALA A 11 38.37 37.84 -2.70
N ILE A 12 39.10 37.68 -1.58
CA ILE A 12 38.82 36.64 -0.58
C ILE A 12 37.47 36.86 0.09
N GLN A 13 37.13 38.11 0.44
CA GLN A 13 35.83 38.45 1.03
C GLN A 13 34.68 38.17 0.05
N ILE A 14 34.85 38.47 -1.24
CA ILE A 14 33.85 38.15 -2.28
C ILE A 14 33.69 36.62 -2.42
N ILE A 15 34.79 35.85 -2.41
CA ILE A 15 34.74 34.39 -2.49
C ILE A 15 34.07 33.79 -1.25
N GLN A 16 34.34 34.33 -0.06
CA GLN A 16 33.68 33.92 1.18
C GLN A 16 32.19 34.29 1.19
N ALA A 17 31.83 35.47 0.69
CA ALA A 17 30.44 35.90 0.54
C ALA A 17 29.68 34.98 -0.44
N ILE A 18 30.26 34.68 -1.60
CA ILE A 18 29.68 33.74 -2.58
C ILE A 18 29.56 32.34 -1.97
N GLY A 19 30.60 31.85 -1.29
CA GLY A 19 30.58 30.56 -0.59
C GLY A 19 29.50 30.45 0.49
N SER A 20 29.26 31.55 1.23
CA SER A 20 28.23 31.60 2.28
C SER A 20 26.79 31.59 1.75
N THR A 21 26.60 31.96 0.48
CA THR A 21 25.27 31.96 -0.18
C THR A 21 24.90 30.64 -0.85
N TRP A 22 25.87 29.73 -1.06
CA TRP A 22 25.61 28.44 -1.70
C TRP A 22 24.60 27.54 -0.94
N PRO A 23 24.58 27.49 0.40
CA PRO A 23 23.52 26.78 1.14
C PRO A 23 22.12 27.35 0.88
N PHE A 24 22.00 28.68 0.75
CA PHE A 24 20.72 29.32 0.40
C PHE A 24 20.31 29.00 -1.03
N LEU A 25 21.24 28.99 -1.98
CA LEU A 25 20.97 28.59 -3.37
C LEU A 25 20.59 27.11 -3.47
N LEU A 26 21.19 26.23 -2.67
CA LEU A 26 20.79 24.82 -2.58
C LEU A 26 19.38 24.65 -2.01
N VAL A 27 19.04 25.37 -0.92
CA VAL A 27 17.69 25.34 -0.35
C VAL A 27 16.68 25.89 -1.36
N LEU A 28 16.99 27.00 -2.03
CA LEU A 28 16.13 27.57 -3.06
C LEU A 28 15.96 26.61 -4.25
N PHE A 29 17.04 25.94 -4.68
CA PHE A 29 17.00 24.90 -5.70
C PHE A 29 16.11 23.72 -5.28
N PHE A 30 16.23 23.23 -4.04
CA PHE A 30 15.34 22.18 -3.52
C PHE A 30 13.89 22.65 -3.44
N ILE A 31 13.62 23.89 -3.03
CA ILE A 31 12.27 24.46 -3.01
C ILE A 31 11.71 24.55 -4.44
N ILE A 32 12.50 25.03 -5.41
CA ILE A 32 12.11 25.11 -6.82
C ILE A 32 11.87 23.72 -7.40
N VAL A 33 12.74 22.74 -7.11
CA VAL A 33 12.54 21.34 -7.51
C VAL A 33 11.27 20.78 -6.86
N ILE A 34 11.02 21.06 -5.59
CA ILE A 34 9.81 20.66 -4.87
C ILE A 34 8.55 21.28 -5.49
N ILE A 35 8.60 22.55 -5.90
CA ILE A 35 7.48 23.25 -6.55
C ILE A 35 7.26 22.73 -7.99
N LEU A 36 8.32 22.60 -8.79
CA LEU A 36 8.26 22.12 -10.18
C LEU A 36 7.90 20.64 -10.28
N LYS A 37 8.36 19.83 -9.32
CA LYS A 37 8.03 18.41 -9.19
C LYS A 37 6.91 18.16 -8.18
N TRP A 38 6.18 19.19 -7.74
CA TRP A 38 5.15 19.05 -6.69
C TRP A 38 4.13 17.98 -7.04
N LYS A 39 3.70 17.90 -8.31
CA LYS A 39 2.83 16.82 -8.81
C LYS A 39 3.49 15.44 -8.80
N THR A 40 4.78 15.34 -9.15
CA THR A 40 5.54 14.06 -9.16
C THR A 40 5.90 13.58 -7.75
N ILE A 41 6.21 14.51 -6.85
CA ILE A 41 6.45 14.28 -5.43
C ILE A 41 5.14 13.89 -4.75
N TRP A 42 4.00 14.50 -5.07
CA TRP A 42 2.68 14.05 -4.60
C TRP A 42 2.24 12.71 -5.17
N ILE A 43 2.72 12.29 -6.35
CA ILE A 43 2.50 10.91 -6.83
C ILE A 43 3.34 9.90 -6.00
N ARG A 44 4.54 10.28 -5.55
CA ARG A 44 5.41 9.45 -4.67
C ARG A 44 5.16 9.60 -3.17
N ILE A 45 4.50 10.67 -2.72
CA ILE A 45 4.02 10.87 -1.35
C ILE A 45 2.55 10.44 -1.25
N GLY A 46 1.82 10.38 -2.36
CA GLY A 46 0.54 9.69 -2.48
C GLY A 46 0.64 8.19 -2.19
N SER A 47 1.85 7.60 -2.30
CA SER A 47 2.14 6.27 -1.76
C SER A 47 2.49 6.26 -0.26
N PHE A 48 2.60 7.42 0.37
CA PHE A 48 2.81 7.64 1.82
C PHE A 48 1.56 8.18 2.54
N ASN A 49 0.41 8.30 1.86
CA ASN A 49 -0.89 8.44 2.53
C ASN A 49 -1.34 7.15 3.27
N ASN A 50 -0.48 6.13 3.31
CA ASN A 50 -0.57 5.01 4.24
C ASN A 50 0.26 5.23 5.53
N ILE A 51 0.21 6.42 6.14
CA ILE A 51 0.23 6.45 7.61
C ILE A 51 -1.19 6.11 8.06
N LYS A 52 -1.57 4.85 7.81
CA LYS A 52 -2.63 4.20 8.58
C LYS A 52 -2.15 4.24 10.02
N LEU A 53 -2.87 5.00 10.85
CA LEU A 53 -2.94 4.71 12.29
C LEU A 53 -3.05 3.20 12.43
N LYS A 54 -2.12 2.59 13.19
CA LYS A 54 -2.05 1.16 13.55
C LYS A 54 -3.41 0.45 13.38
N GLY A 55 -3.62 -0.08 12.19
CA GLY A 55 -4.68 -1.02 11.87
C GLY A 55 -3.96 -2.24 11.32
N ALA A 56 -4.20 -3.38 11.97
CA ALA A 56 -3.56 -4.67 11.74
C ALA A 56 -3.21 -4.92 10.26
N GLY A 57 -2.01 -5.46 10.00
CA GLY A 57 -1.45 -5.68 8.65
C GLY A 57 -2.18 -6.70 7.78
N ALA A 58 -3.51 -6.73 7.82
CA ALA A 58 -4.38 -7.58 7.03
C ALA A 58 -4.88 -6.84 5.79
N GLU A 59 -4.75 -7.48 4.62
CA GLU A 59 -5.14 -6.93 3.32
C GLU A 59 -6.48 -7.49 2.83
N ILE A 60 -7.29 -6.59 2.27
CA ILE A 60 -8.56 -6.89 1.62
C ILE A 60 -8.29 -7.26 0.17
N GLU A 61 -8.97 -8.30 -0.30
CA GLU A 61 -8.83 -8.85 -1.64
C GLU A 61 -10.00 -8.44 -2.54
N LEU A 62 -9.75 -8.13 -3.81
CA LEU A 62 -10.81 -7.99 -4.80
C LEU A 62 -11.03 -9.33 -5.50
N SER A 63 -12.27 -9.69 -5.79
CA SER A 63 -12.58 -10.87 -6.62
C SER A 63 -12.03 -10.63 -8.03
N ASP A 64 -11.06 -11.45 -8.43
CA ASP A 64 -10.67 -11.57 -9.83
C ASP A 64 -11.56 -12.63 -10.49
N LYS A 65 -12.24 -12.25 -11.58
CA LYS A 65 -13.11 -13.11 -12.42
C LYS A 65 -12.52 -14.46 -12.84
N LYS A 66 -11.22 -14.71 -12.62
CA LYS A 66 -10.53 -15.95 -12.98
C LYS A 66 -10.49 -17.02 -11.90
N ALA A 67 -10.75 -16.71 -10.63
CA ALA A 67 -10.35 -17.59 -9.52
C ALA A 67 -11.48 -18.38 -8.84
N GLU A 68 -12.75 -18.12 -9.13
CA GLU A 68 -13.84 -18.91 -8.56
C GLU A 68 -14.02 -20.23 -9.31
N ARG A 69 -13.46 -21.31 -8.76
CA ARG A 69 -13.95 -22.66 -9.05
C ARG A 69 -15.00 -23.02 -8.00
N GLU A 70 -16.27 -23.00 -8.39
CA GLU A 70 -17.33 -23.70 -7.64
C GLU A 70 -16.97 -25.19 -7.48
N PRO A 71 -17.38 -25.85 -6.38
CA PRO A 71 -17.19 -27.29 -6.22
C PRO A 71 -17.85 -28.05 -7.39
N GLU A 72 -17.07 -28.92 -8.02
CA GLU A 72 -17.37 -29.57 -9.30
C GLU A 72 -18.77 -30.22 -9.37
N LEU A 73 -19.71 -29.56 -10.05
CA LEU A 73 -20.79 -30.24 -10.76
C LEU A 73 -20.28 -30.64 -12.14
N LYS A 74 -20.00 -31.96 -12.29
CA LYS A 74 -19.69 -32.69 -13.53
C LYS A 74 -19.35 -31.82 -14.76
N THR A 75 -18.06 -31.51 -14.88
CA THR A 75 -17.32 -31.21 -16.12
C THR A 75 -18.15 -30.68 -17.30
N ALA A 76 -18.47 -29.40 -17.27
CA ALA A 76 -18.53 -28.61 -18.49
C ALA A 76 -17.08 -28.21 -18.87
N GLU A 77 -16.69 -28.42 -20.13
CA GLU A 77 -15.32 -28.09 -20.60
C GLU A 77 -14.98 -26.61 -20.35
N LYS A 78 -13.77 -26.37 -19.82
CA LYS A 78 -13.24 -25.01 -19.57
C LYS A 78 -13.37 -24.11 -20.83
N PRO A 79 -13.75 -22.83 -20.68
CA PRO A 79 -14.06 -21.92 -21.79
C PRO A 79 -12.94 -21.77 -22.84
N LYS A 80 -11.66 -21.83 -22.42
CA LYS A 80 -10.50 -21.74 -23.33
C LYS A 80 -10.38 -22.90 -24.32
N LYS A 81 -10.72 -24.12 -23.88
CA LYS A 81 -10.74 -25.32 -24.77
C LYS A 81 -11.94 -25.31 -25.70
N LEU A 82 -13.03 -24.65 -25.29
CA LEU A 82 -14.21 -24.49 -26.11
C LEU A 82 -13.95 -23.46 -27.23
N GLU A 83 -13.28 -22.35 -26.92
CA GLU A 83 -12.84 -21.36 -27.92
C GLU A 83 -11.88 -21.97 -28.94
N GLU A 84 -10.83 -22.69 -28.53
CA GLU A 84 -9.94 -23.40 -29.45
C GLU A 84 -10.67 -24.46 -30.28
N LYS A 85 -11.58 -25.24 -29.68
CA LYS A 85 -12.42 -26.21 -30.42
C LYS A 85 -13.42 -25.53 -31.37
N ILE A 86 -13.92 -24.34 -31.03
CA ILE A 86 -14.82 -23.55 -31.87
C ILE A 86 -14.02 -22.97 -33.05
N GLU A 87 -12.83 -22.43 -32.81
CA GLU A 87 -11.92 -21.97 -33.86
C GLU A 87 -11.47 -23.11 -34.78
N GLU A 88 -11.21 -24.29 -34.22
CA GLU A 88 -10.85 -25.50 -34.97
C GLU A 88 -12.05 -26.04 -35.80
N LYS A 89 -13.27 -26.06 -35.25
CA LYS A 89 -14.50 -26.39 -36.00
C LYS A 89 -14.90 -25.33 -37.04
N LEU A 90 -14.59 -24.05 -36.81
CA LEU A 90 -14.87 -22.97 -37.77
C LEU A 90 -13.85 -22.93 -38.92
N ARG A 91 -12.63 -23.45 -38.70
CA ARG A 91 -11.66 -23.73 -39.78
C ARG A 91 -12.17 -24.76 -40.80
N ASP A 92 -13.02 -25.69 -40.38
CA ASP A 92 -13.55 -26.75 -41.26
C ASP A 92 -14.55 -26.26 -42.32
N ASN A 93 -15.08 -25.03 -42.21
CA ASN A 93 -15.85 -24.40 -43.29
C ASN A 93 -15.01 -23.32 -44.01
N PRO A 94 -14.30 -23.67 -45.11
CA PRO A 94 -13.47 -22.74 -45.87
C PRO A 94 -14.25 -21.50 -46.34
N GLU A 95 -15.57 -21.59 -46.50
CA GLU A 95 -16.46 -20.50 -46.90
C GLU A 95 -17.26 -19.96 -45.71
N SER A 96 -16.55 -19.31 -44.79
CA SER A 96 -17.15 -18.64 -43.64
C SER A 96 -16.61 -17.21 -43.50
N LEU A 97 -17.42 -16.32 -42.91
CA LEU A 97 -16.96 -14.97 -42.55
C LEU A 97 -15.73 -15.01 -41.62
N PHE A 98 -15.59 -16.05 -40.80
CA PHE A 98 -14.40 -16.24 -39.98
C PHE A 98 -13.13 -16.41 -40.84
N ASN A 99 -13.19 -17.18 -41.92
CA ASN A 99 -12.07 -17.28 -42.86
C ASN A 99 -11.82 -15.97 -43.61
N VAL A 100 -12.85 -15.15 -43.87
CA VAL A 100 -12.65 -13.77 -44.39
C VAL A 100 -11.78 -12.96 -43.42
N TYR A 101 -12.10 -13.00 -42.12
CA TYR A 101 -11.29 -12.36 -41.07
C TYR A 101 -9.83 -12.86 -41.05
N LEU A 102 -9.62 -14.18 -41.06
CA LEU A 102 -8.28 -14.76 -41.03
C LEU A 102 -7.43 -14.33 -42.22
N ASN A 103 -8.00 -14.34 -43.44
CA ASN A 103 -7.27 -13.92 -44.64
C ASN A 103 -6.91 -12.42 -44.59
N TYR A 104 -7.82 -11.55 -44.12
CA TYR A 104 -7.49 -10.14 -43.90
C TYR A 104 -6.35 -9.96 -42.90
N ARG A 105 -6.37 -10.69 -41.77
CA ARG A 105 -5.31 -10.63 -40.74
C ARG A 105 -3.96 -11.14 -41.24
N SER A 106 -3.95 -12.09 -42.17
CA SER A 106 -2.74 -12.59 -42.81
C SER A 106 -2.23 -11.71 -43.96
N GLY A 107 -2.93 -10.62 -44.30
CA GLY A 107 -2.59 -9.75 -45.43
C GLY A 107 -2.97 -10.31 -46.81
N GLU A 108 -3.68 -11.45 -46.87
CA GLU A 108 -4.14 -12.09 -48.10
C GLU A 108 -5.46 -11.43 -48.58
N ILE A 109 -5.42 -10.12 -48.88
CA ILE A 109 -6.60 -9.28 -49.16
C ILE A 109 -7.45 -9.84 -50.30
N GLN A 110 -6.82 -10.23 -51.42
CA GLN A 110 -7.54 -10.74 -52.58
C GLN A 110 -8.31 -12.03 -52.25
N LYS A 111 -7.67 -12.94 -51.53
CA LYS A 111 -8.29 -14.20 -51.09
C LYS A 111 -9.41 -13.96 -50.08
N ALA A 112 -9.25 -12.99 -49.18
CA ALA A 112 -10.31 -12.58 -48.27
C ALA A 112 -11.56 -12.11 -49.05
N GLN A 113 -11.35 -11.36 -50.13
CA GLN A 113 -12.44 -10.92 -51.01
C GLN A 113 -13.09 -12.09 -51.76
N GLU A 114 -12.31 -13.01 -52.31
CA GLU A 114 -12.83 -14.21 -53.00
C GLU A 114 -13.70 -15.08 -52.08
N VAL A 115 -13.26 -15.30 -50.84
CA VAL A 115 -14.03 -16.04 -49.83
C VAL A 115 -15.30 -15.28 -49.46
N PHE A 116 -15.21 -13.96 -49.30
CA PHE A 116 -16.36 -13.12 -49.00
C PHE A 116 -17.40 -13.16 -50.13
N ASP A 117 -16.97 -13.03 -51.38
CA ASP A 117 -17.86 -13.09 -52.55
C ASP A 117 -18.58 -14.45 -52.64
N SER A 118 -17.90 -15.55 -52.32
CA SER A 118 -18.54 -16.87 -52.25
C SER A 118 -19.63 -16.91 -51.17
N VAL A 119 -19.34 -16.45 -49.95
CA VAL A 119 -20.32 -16.38 -48.84
C VAL A 119 -21.50 -15.49 -49.22
N GLN A 120 -21.23 -14.33 -49.82
CA GLN A 120 -22.23 -13.35 -50.20
C GLN A 120 -23.16 -13.85 -51.32
N ASN A 121 -22.63 -14.60 -52.28
CA ASN A 121 -23.41 -15.21 -53.36
C ASN A 121 -24.34 -16.32 -52.87
N LYS A 122 -23.93 -17.08 -51.83
CA LYS A 122 -24.74 -18.14 -51.22
C LYS A 122 -25.80 -17.62 -50.25
N THR A 123 -25.58 -16.44 -49.69
CA THR A 123 -26.54 -15.79 -48.79
C THR A 123 -27.78 -15.39 -49.58
N THR A 124 -28.96 -15.85 -49.20
CA THR A 124 -30.20 -15.59 -49.95
C THR A 124 -31.00 -14.44 -49.36
N ASN A 125 -30.98 -14.29 -48.04
CA ASN A 125 -31.67 -13.24 -47.31
C ASN A 125 -30.98 -11.87 -47.54
N PRO A 126 -31.70 -10.84 -48.04
CA PRO A 126 -31.14 -9.50 -48.24
C PRO A 126 -30.56 -8.88 -46.97
N ASP A 127 -31.19 -9.09 -45.80
CA ASP A 127 -30.71 -8.51 -44.54
C ASP A 127 -29.40 -9.15 -44.11
N ASP A 128 -29.26 -10.46 -44.29
CA ASP A 128 -28.03 -11.19 -43.97
C ASP A 128 -26.90 -10.78 -44.92
N LYS A 129 -27.21 -10.45 -46.18
CA LYS A 129 -26.22 -9.87 -47.12
C LYS A 129 -25.68 -8.53 -46.64
N ILE A 130 -26.54 -7.68 -46.09
CA ILE A 130 -26.13 -6.39 -45.52
C ILE A 130 -25.31 -6.64 -44.25
N ASP A 131 -25.71 -7.62 -43.42
CA ASP A 131 -24.95 -7.96 -42.21
C ASP A 131 -23.55 -8.46 -42.53
N ASN A 132 -23.41 -9.32 -43.55
CA ASN A 132 -22.12 -9.79 -44.03
C ASN A 132 -21.19 -8.62 -44.41
N GLU A 133 -21.73 -7.60 -45.10
CA GLU A 133 -20.98 -6.38 -45.46
C GLU A 133 -20.51 -5.62 -44.22
N LEU A 134 -21.40 -5.40 -43.23
CA LEU A 134 -21.04 -4.76 -41.96
C LEU A 134 -19.90 -5.51 -41.24
N VAL A 135 -19.99 -6.83 -41.18
CA VAL A 135 -18.98 -7.70 -40.58
C VAL A 135 -17.66 -7.63 -41.37
N LYS A 136 -17.71 -7.62 -42.70
CA LYS A 136 -16.52 -7.44 -43.56
C LYS A 136 -15.80 -6.15 -43.24
N PHE A 137 -16.50 -5.01 -43.18
CA PHE A 137 -15.86 -3.73 -42.84
C PHE A 137 -15.21 -3.76 -41.45
N ARG A 138 -15.86 -4.40 -40.47
CA ARG A 138 -15.25 -4.60 -39.14
C ARG A 138 -13.96 -5.41 -39.23
N TYR A 139 -13.92 -6.48 -40.02
CA TYR A 139 -12.71 -7.28 -40.19
C TYR A 139 -11.59 -6.54 -40.92
N GLN A 140 -11.93 -5.78 -41.96
CA GLN A 140 -10.98 -4.90 -42.65
C GLN A 140 -10.37 -3.89 -41.68
N PHE A 141 -11.17 -3.28 -40.80
CA PHE A 141 -10.69 -2.37 -39.76
C PHE A 141 -9.74 -3.06 -38.79
N VAL A 142 -10.10 -4.24 -38.26
CA VAL A 142 -9.25 -5.01 -37.32
C VAL A 142 -7.95 -5.50 -37.97
N ALA A 143 -7.94 -5.64 -39.29
CA ALA A 143 -6.74 -5.94 -40.07
C ALA A 143 -5.92 -4.69 -40.47
N GLY A 144 -6.39 -3.48 -40.13
CA GLY A 144 -5.65 -2.23 -40.35
C GLY A 144 -5.80 -1.63 -41.74
N LEU A 145 -6.85 -1.96 -42.49
CA LEU A 145 -7.10 -1.36 -43.81
C LEU A 145 -7.60 0.09 -43.65
N ALA A 146 -6.90 1.04 -44.29
CA ALA A 146 -7.05 2.48 -44.05
C ALA A 146 -8.46 3.04 -44.31
N ASN A 147 -9.19 2.50 -45.29
CA ASN A 147 -10.50 3.03 -45.68
C ASN A 147 -11.69 2.34 -44.99
N ALA A 148 -11.47 1.28 -44.22
CA ALA A 148 -12.56 0.43 -43.70
C ALA A 148 -13.61 1.22 -42.88
N GLN A 149 -13.19 2.24 -42.12
CA GLN A 149 -14.10 3.09 -41.37
C GLN A 149 -14.91 4.04 -42.27
N ILE A 150 -14.27 4.59 -43.30
CA ILE A 150 -14.90 5.52 -44.25
C ILE A 150 -15.94 4.76 -45.07
N ASP A 151 -15.57 3.58 -45.56
CA ASP A 151 -16.45 2.72 -46.34
C ASP A 151 -17.66 2.27 -45.50
N LEU A 152 -17.45 1.92 -44.23
CA LEU A 152 -18.55 1.59 -43.31
C LEU A 152 -19.51 2.77 -43.07
N LEU A 153 -18.98 4.00 -42.92
CA LEU A 153 -19.80 5.21 -42.75
C LEU A 153 -20.61 5.54 -44.01
N GLU A 154 -20.08 5.25 -45.19
CA GLU A 154 -20.81 5.43 -46.45
C GLU A 154 -21.86 4.34 -46.62
N PHE A 155 -21.50 3.08 -46.35
CA PHE A 155 -22.39 1.94 -46.45
C PHE A 155 -23.59 2.05 -45.49
N GLU A 156 -23.38 2.52 -44.25
CA GLU A 156 -24.44 2.71 -43.26
C GLU A 156 -25.60 3.59 -43.78
N LYS A 157 -25.30 4.56 -44.64
CA LYS A 157 -26.29 5.47 -45.24
C LYS A 157 -27.17 4.79 -46.27
N THR A 158 -26.70 3.68 -46.84
CA THR A 158 -27.42 2.90 -47.86
C THR A 158 -28.44 1.93 -47.24
N ILE A 159 -28.31 1.62 -45.95
CA ILE A 159 -29.21 0.74 -45.22
C ILE A 159 -30.55 1.44 -45.02
N ASP A 160 -31.66 0.74 -45.32
CA ASP A 160 -33.02 1.25 -45.12
C ASP A 160 -33.20 1.74 -43.67
N ALA A 161 -33.61 2.99 -43.52
CA ALA A 161 -33.84 3.63 -42.22
C ALA A 161 -34.90 2.89 -41.37
N LYS A 162 -35.78 2.10 -41.99
CA LYS A 162 -36.76 1.25 -41.29
C LYS A 162 -36.15 -0.04 -40.73
N ASN A 163 -34.99 -0.48 -41.23
CA ASN A 163 -34.31 -1.67 -40.71
C ASN A 163 -33.46 -1.32 -39.49
N LEU A 164 -34.15 -1.05 -38.38
CA LEU A 164 -33.54 -0.59 -37.12
C LEU A 164 -32.44 -1.53 -36.61
N LYS A 165 -32.60 -2.85 -36.80
CA LYS A 165 -31.61 -3.85 -36.39
C LYS A 165 -30.27 -3.65 -37.09
N LEU A 166 -30.29 -3.53 -38.42
CA LEU A 166 -29.06 -3.34 -39.21
C LEU A 166 -28.47 -1.94 -39.00
N LYS A 167 -29.31 -0.91 -38.86
CA LYS A 167 -28.86 0.45 -38.53
C LYS A 167 -28.14 0.49 -37.17
N ALA A 168 -28.72 -0.12 -36.14
CA ALA A 168 -28.10 -0.19 -34.82
C ALA A 168 -26.78 -0.97 -34.86
N ARG A 169 -26.73 -2.06 -35.62
CA ARG A 169 -25.51 -2.86 -35.78
C ARG A 169 -24.40 -2.11 -36.50
N ALA A 170 -24.72 -1.38 -37.56
CA ALA A 170 -23.78 -0.49 -38.24
C ALA A 170 -23.26 0.58 -37.27
N ALA A 171 -24.15 1.22 -36.52
CA ALA A 171 -23.79 2.21 -35.51
C ALA A 171 -22.86 1.65 -34.42
N TYR A 172 -23.13 0.42 -33.96
CA TYR A 172 -22.29 -0.28 -33.02
C TYR A 172 -20.88 -0.50 -33.59
N PHE A 173 -20.74 -1.04 -34.81
CA PHE A 173 -19.42 -1.27 -35.42
C PHE A 173 -18.66 0.03 -35.72
N ILE A 174 -19.33 1.07 -36.21
CA ILE A 174 -18.73 2.39 -36.45
C ILE A 174 -18.12 2.93 -35.15
N SER A 175 -18.91 2.91 -34.07
CA SER A 175 -18.51 3.45 -32.77
C SER A 175 -17.45 2.58 -32.09
N LEU A 176 -17.54 1.26 -32.26
CA LEU A 176 -16.56 0.31 -31.76
C LEU A 176 -15.22 0.47 -32.47
N ASN A 177 -15.21 0.70 -33.78
CA ASN A 177 -13.99 1.02 -34.54
C ASN A 177 -13.33 2.30 -34.00
N TYR A 178 -14.09 3.37 -33.80
CA TYR A 178 -13.59 4.60 -33.17
C TYR A 178 -13.00 4.33 -31.77
N LYS A 179 -13.70 3.56 -30.93
CA LYS A 179 -13.20 3.15 -29.59
C LYS A 179 -11.85 2.45 -29.68
N TYR A 180 -11.71 1.45 -30.57
CA TYR A 180 -10.46 0.71 -30.73
C TYR A 180 -9.33 1.54 -31.36
N ALA A 181 -9.67 2.58 -32.13
CA ALA A 181 -8.70 3.57 -32.59
C ALA A 181 -8.28 4.57 -31.49
N GLY A 182 -8.92 4.54 -30.31
CA GLY A 182 -8.73 5.52 -29.24
C GLY A 182 -9.42 6.86 -29.50
N ASP A 183 -10.24 6.97 -30.55
CA ASP A 183 -11.00 8.17 -30.89
C ASP A 183 -12.38 8.13 -30.22
N PHE A 184 -12.37 8.23 -28.88
CA PHE A 184 -13.58 8.15 -28.07
C PHE A 184 -14.57 9.29 -28.36
N GLU A 185 -14.08 10.50 -28.65
CA GLU A 185 -14.94 11.66 -28.94
C GLU A 185 -15.74 11.45 -30.25
N SER A 186 -15.14 10.87 -31.29
CA SER A 186 -15.90 10.52 -32.51
C SER A 186 -16.92 9.42 -32.27
N ALA A 187 -16.57 8.39 -31.47
CA ALA A 187 -17.52 7.36 -31.07
C ALA A 187 -18.74 7.95 -30.35
N ILE A 188 -18.49 8.81 -29.35
CA ILE A 188 -19.52 9.49 -28.57
C ILE A 188 -20.38 10.38 -29.46
N SER A 189 -19.75 11.23 -30.28
CA SER A 189 -20.46 12.11 -31.22
C SER A 189 -21.35 11.33 -32.18
N PHE A 190 -20.90 10.17 -32.66
CA PHE A 190 -21.71 9.32 -33.53
C PHE A 190 -22.91 8.73 -32.78
N LEU A 191 -22.68 8.15 -31.59
CA LEU A 191 -23.72 7.53 -30.76
C LEU A 191 -24.77 8.54 -30.29
N GLU A 192 -24.37 9.77 -29.95
CA GLU A 192 -25.29 10.84 -29.54
C GLU A 192 -26.21 11.31 -30.68
N LYS A 193 -25.72 11.28 -31.92
CA LYS A 193 -26.50 11.65 -33.11
C LYS A 193 -27.40 10.52 -33.61
N PHE A 194 -27.06 9.27 -33.31
CA PHE A 194 -27.83 8.12 -33.72
C PHE A 194 -29.18 8.09 -32.98
N ASP A 195 -30.29 8.07 -33.73
CA ASP A 195 -31.62 7.95 -33.15
C ASP A 195 -31.84 6.54 -32.62
N LYS A 196 -31.85 6.41 -31.29
CA LYS A 196 -32.08 5.15 -30.58
C LYS A 196 -33.59 4.86 -30.37
N SER A 197 -34.49 5.70 -30.89
CA SER A 197 -35.92 5.50 -30.76
C SER A 197 -36.40 4.27 -31.54
N GLY A 198 -37.34 3.53 -30.95
CA GLY A 198 -37.91 2.33 -31.58
C GLY A 198 -37.00 1.09 -31.61
N LEU A 199 -35.74 1.18 -31.16
CA LEU A 199 -34.89 0.01 -30.95
C LEU A 199 -35.50 -0.92 -29.90
N ASP A 200 -35.33 -2.23 -30.07
CA ASP A 200 -35.55 -3.16 -28.98
C ASP A 200 -34.54 -2.90 -27.84
N THR A 201 -34.89 -3.32 -26.63
CA THR A 201 -34.11 -3.03 -25.43
C THR A 201 -32.68 -3.57 -25.52
N GLY A 202 -32.44 -4.69 -26.19
CA GLY A 202 -31.10 -5.28 -26.32
C GLY A 202 -30.19 -4.37 -27.15
N LEU A 203 -30.62 -4.03 -28.37
CA LEU A 203 -29.87 -3.12 -29.25
C LEU A 203 -29.68 -1.74 -28.63
N TYR A 204 -30.70 -1.22 -27.94
CA TYR A 204 -30.59 0.04 -27.22
C TYR A 204 -29.49 0.00 -26.17
N LEU A 205 -29.42 -1.08 -25.38
CA LEU A 205 -28.43 -1.24 -24.33
C LEU A 205 -27.02 -1.45 -24.87
N ASP A 206 -26.84 -2.18 -25.98
CA ASP A 206 -25.54 -2.36 -26.61
C ASP A 206 -24.92 -1.01 -27.00
N LEU A 207 -25.71 -0.13 -27.62
CA LEU A 207 -25.27 1.22 -27.98
C LEU A 207 -25.06 2.11 -26.74
N LEU A 208 -25.96 2.04 -25.75
CA LEU A 208 -25.85 2.82 -24.52
C LEU A 208 -24.59 2.46 -23.73
N PHE A 209 -24.29 1.18 -23.56
CA PHE A 209 -23.11 0.73 -22.84
C PHE A 209 -21.83 1.08 -23.57
N LEU A 210 -21.80 0.98 -24.90
CA LEU A 210 -20.66 1.45 -25.69
C LEU A 210 -20.43 2.97 -25.53
N GLU A 211 -21.50 3.76 -25.51
CA GLU A 211 -21.44 5.21 -25.28
C GLU A 211 -20.88 5.53 -23.89
N VAL A 212 -21.37 4.83 -22.86
CA VAL A 212 -20.90 4.93 -21.48
C VAL A 212 -19.43 4.55 -21.35
N GLU A 213 -19.00 3.44 -21.94
CA GLU A 213 -17.60 3.02 -21.93
C GLU A 213 -16.69 4.10 -22.54
N CYS A 214 -17.11 4.70 -23.68
CA CYS A 214 -16.33 5.76 -24.31
C CYS A 214 -16.31 7.04 -23.45
N LEU A 215 -17.44 7.42 -22.84
CA LEU A 215 -17.50 8.57 -21.92
C LEU A 215 -16.62 8.36 -20.68
N SER A 216 -16.63 7.15 -20.12
CA SER A 216 -15.79 6.72 -19.01
C SER A 216 -14.29 6.80 -19.36
N ALA A 217 -13.91 6.37 -20.57
CA ALA A 217 -12.53 6.41 -21.05
C ALA A 217 -11.95 7.84 -21.15
N ILE A 218 -12.82 8.85 -21.30
CA ILE A 218 -12.44 10.28 -21.28
C ILE A 218 -12.87 10.99 -19.98
N GLU A 219 -13.09 10.23 -18.91
CA GLU A 219 -13.42 10.70 -17.56
C GLU A 219 -14.70 11.57 -17.48
N LYS A 220 -15.60 11.50 -18.46
CA LYS A 220 -16.91 12.20 -18.46
C LYS A 220 -17.95 11.40 -17.66
N TYR A 221 -17.61 11.00 -16.43
CA TYR A 221 -18.42 10.11 -15.59
C TYR A 221 -19.82 10.65 -15.30
N ASP A 222 -19.96 11.95 -15.02
CA ASP A 222 -21.28 12.54 -14.69
C ASP A 222 -22.27 12.44 -15.85
N LYS A 223 -21.78 12.60 -17.08
CA LYS A 223 -22.60 12.43 -18.28
C LYS A 223 -22.99 10.97 -18.45
N ALA A 224 -22.03 10.05 -18.32
CA ALA A 224 -22.27 8.61 -18.39
C ALA A 224 -23.30 8.13 -17.35
N ILE A 225 -23.19 8.58 -16.10
CA ILE A 225 -24.14 8.26 -15.03
C ILE A 225 -25.52 8.85 -15.34
N SER A 226 -25.59 10.10 -15.80
CA SER A 226 -26.86 10.75 -16.14
C SER A 226 -27.63 9.98 -17.23
N ILE A 227 -26.95 9.55 -18.30
CA ILE A 227 -27.61 8.77 -19.37
C ILE A 227 -28.09 7.41 -18.87
N LEU A 228 -27.32 6.73 -18.01
CA LEU A 228 -27.73 5.46 -17.40
C LEU A 228 -28.93 5.62 -16.47
N ILE A 229 -28.93 6.61 -15.57
CA ILE A 229 -30.04 6.83 -14.63
C ILE A 229 -31.33 7.15 -15.40
N ASN A 230 -31.23 7.95 -16.47
CA ASN A 230 -32.37 8.27 -17.31
C ASN A 230 -32.90 7.06 -18.08
N SER A 231 -32.02 6.13 -18.50
CA SER A 231 -32.43 4.94 -19.25
C SER A 231 -33.25 3.95 -18.42
N VAL A 232 -32.96 3.82 -17.12
CA VAL A 232 -33.64 2.87 -16.20
C VAL A 232 -35.16 3.01 -16.22
N ARG A 233 -35.69 4.24 -16.40
CA ARG A 233 -37.14 4.52 -16.41
C ARG A 233 -37.88 3.80 -17.53
N ASN A 234 -37.22 3.60 -18.66
CA ASN A 234 -37.83 3.05 -19.88
C ASN A 234 -37.63 1.55 -20.03
N ILE A 235 -36.70 0.97 -19.26
CA ILE A 235 -36.44 -0.46 -19.26
C ILE A 235 -37.52 -1.17 -18.44
N LYS A 236 -38.10 -2.23 -18.98
CA LYS A 236 -39.17 -2.99 -18.30
C LYS A 236 -38.63 -4.26 -17.66
N GLU A 237 -37.71 -4.90 -18.34
CA GLU A 237 -37.20 -6.23 -18.05
C GLU A 237 -36.26 -6.18 -16.83
N PRO A 238 -36.49 -6.99 -15.78
CA PRO A 238 -35.65 -7.00 -14.59
C PRO A 238 -34.17 -7.27 -14.88
N GLU A 239 -33.87 -8.17 -15.82
CA GLU A 239 -32.48 -8.51 -16.18
C GLU A 239 -31.74 -7.33 -16.81
N ASN A 240 -32.43 -6.55 -17.64
CA ASN A 240 -31.86 -5.36 -18.25
C ASN A 240 -31.63 -4.26 -17.21
N LYS A 241 -32.53 -4.11 -16.23
CA LYS A 241 -32.32 -3.19 -15.09
C LYS A 241 -31.11 -3.60 -14.26
N PHE A 242 -30.96 -4.90 -13.98
CA PHE A 242 -29.78 -5.42 -13.29
C PHE A 242 -28.48 -5.03 -14.01
N SER A 243 -28.40 -5.27 -15.33
CA SER A 243 -27.23 -4.91 -16.13
C SER A 243 -26.94 -3.40 -16.09
N VAL A 244 -27.97 -2.55 -16.23
CA VAL A 244 -27.78 -1.09 -16.17
C VAL A 244 -27.29 -0.64 -14.79
N TYR A 245 -27.86 -1.14 -13.69
CA TYR A 245 -27.39 -0.77 -12.35
C TYR A 245 -25.96 -1.26 -12.07
N LYS A 246 -25.56 -2.41 -12.61
CA LYS A 246 -24.17 -2.85 -12.59
C LYS A 246 -23.26 -1.89 -13.36
N THR A 247 -23.68 -1.42 -14.53
CA THR A 247 -22.91 -0.42 -15.29
C THR A 247 -22.81 0.89 -14.52
N ILE A 248 -23.89 1.37 -13.89
CA ILE A 248 -23.86 2.54 -13.00
C ILE A 248 -22.84 2.35 -11.87
N ALA A 249 -22.84 1.18 -11.22
CA ALA A 249 -21.88 0.86 -10.17
C ALA A 249 -20.43 0.86 -10.68
N SER A 250 -20.19 0.31 -11.87
CA SER A 250 -18.86 0.33 -12.50
C SER A 250 -18.40 1.76 -12.81
N THR A 251 -19.29 2.62 -13.31
CA THR A 251 -18.95 4.03 -13.57
C THR A 251 -18.66 4.80 -12.28
N TYR A 252 -19.41 4.57 -11.20
CA TYR A 252 -19.08 5.14 -9.89
C TYR A 252 -17.78 4.60 -9.31
N ASN A 253 -17.44 3.32 -9.57
CA ASN A 253 -16.15 2.75 -9.19
C ASN A 253 -14.99 3.47 -9.87
N GLU A 254 -15.07 3.73 -11.18
CA GLU A 254 -14.07 4.49 -11.92
C GLU A 254 -13.95 5.93 -11.40
N LYS A 255 -15.09 6.55 -11.05
CA LYS A 255 -15.15 7.87 -10.38
C LYS A 255 -14.62 7.84 -8.94
N LYS A 256 -14.40 6.66 -8.35
CA LYS A 256 -14.03 6.44 -6.94
C LYS A 256 -15.07 6.96 -5.94
N ASP A 257 -16.34 6.94 -6.33
CA ASP A 257 -17.47 7.24 -5.44
C ASP A 257 -18.02 5.91 -4.88
N TYR A 258 -17.41 5.43 -3.81
CA TYR A 258 -17.68 4.11 -3.24
C TYR A 258 -19.08 3.99 -2.63
N PHE A 259 -19.60 5.09 -2.07
CA PHE A 259 -20.96 5.12 -1.53
C PHE A 259 -22.00 4.96 -2.64
N LEU A 260 -21.93 5.77 -3.70
CA LEU A 260 -22.89 5.67 -4.80
C LEU A 260 -22.71 4.38 -5.61
N ARG A 261 -21.48 3.84 -5.70
CA ARG A 261 -21.22 2.48 -6.19
C ARG A 261 -22.02 1.44 -5.39
N ALA A 262 -21.94 1.47 -4.05
CA ALA A 262 -22.66 0.54 -3.19
C ALA A 262 -24.18 0.65 -3.38
N LEU A 263 -24.73 1.87 -3.41
CA LEU A 263 -26.17 2.08 -3.65
C LEU A 263 -26.63 1.55 -5.02
N ALA A 264 -25.81 1.69 -6.06
CA ALA A 264 -26.12 1.12 -7.37
C ALA A 264 -26.13 -0.41 -7.35
N LEU A 265 -25.21 -1.04 -6.60
CA LEU A 265 -25.17 -2.50 -6.42
C LEU A 265 -26.34 -3.03 -5.59
N GLU A 266 -26.77 -2.31 -4.54
CA GLU A 266 -28.02 -2.59 -3.81
C GLU A 266 -29.21 -2.60 -4.76
N MET A 267 -29.29 -1.61 -5.66
CA MET A 267 -30.35 -1.54 -6.66
C MET A 267 -30.26 -2.68 -7.68
N ALA A 268 -29.07 -3.10 -8.09
CA ALA A 268 -28.89 -4.27 -8.94
C ALA A 268 -29.43 -5.54 -8.25
N LEU A 269 -29.05 -5.78 -6.99
CA LEU A 269 -29.47 -6.95 -6.22
C LEU A 269 -30.99 -7.01 -5.96
N LYS A 270 -31.72 -5.89 -6.04
CA LYS A 270 -33.19 -5.93 -6.04
C LYS A 270 -33.77 -6.73 -7.22
N PHE A 271 -33.07 -6.78 -8.36
CA PHE A 271 -33.51 -7.50 -9.55
C PHE A 271 -32.92 -8.91 -9.66
N LYS A 272 -31.73 -9.15 -9.08
CA LYS A 272 -31.12 -10.48 -8.94
C LYS A 272 -30.58 -10.69 -7.52
N PRO A 273 -31.43 -11.05 -6.54
CA PRO A 273 -31.06 -11.04 -5.11
C PRO A 273 -30.06 -12.11 -4.68
N ASN A 274 -29.88 -13.16 -5.48
CA ASN A 274 -29.00 -14.29 -5.19
C ASN A 274 -27.71 -14.27 -6.05
N ASP A 275 -27.36 -13.14 -6.65
CA ASP A 275 -26.13 -13.00 -7.44
C ASP A 275 -24.93 -12.79 -6.50
N ALA A 276 -24.18 -13.88 -6.24
CA ALA A 276 -23.07 -13.88 -5.29
C ALA A 276 -21.97 -12.88 -5.67
N GLU A 277 -21.61 -12.77 -6.95
CA GLU A 277 -20.58 -11.85 -7.42
C GLU A 277 -20.96 -10.37 -7.20
N THR A 278 -22.22 -10.00 -7.46
CA THR A 278 -22.72 -8.65 -7.17
C THR A 278 -22.80 -8.42 -5.66
N GLN A 279 -23.15 -9.44 -4.87
CA GLN A 279 -23.15 -9.38 -3.41
C GLN A 279 -21.72 -9.20 -2.85
N PHE A 280 -20.70 -9.85 -3.41
CA PHE A 280 -19.29 -9.62 -3.10
C PHE A 280 -18.88 -8.19 -3.47
N SER A 281 -19.22 -7.75 -4.68
CA SER A 281 -18.93 -6.38 -5.14
C SER A 281 -19.55 -5.32 -4.24
N LEU A 282 -20.75 -5.58 -3.70
CA LEU A 282 -21.43 -4.69 -2.75
C LEU A 282 -20.70 -4.64 -1.41
N ALA A 283 -20.34 -5.80 -0.86
CA ALA A 283 -19.57 -5.89 0.38
C ALA A 283 -18.23 -5.15 0.26
N TYR A 284 -17.54 -5.34 -0.87
CA TYR A 284 -16.29 -4.64 -1.18
C TYR A 284 -16.50 -3.12 -1.33
N ALA A 285 -17.59 -2.69 -1.98
CA ALA A 285 -17.89 -1.25 -2.12
C ALA A 285 -18.15 -0.58 -0.76
N TYR A 286 -18.85 -1.24 0.17
CA TYR A 286 -19.01 -0.72 1.54
C TYR A 286 -17.68 -0.72 2.31
N SER A 287 -16.81 -1.71 2.05
CA SER A 287 -15.48 -1.77 2.66
C SER A 287 -14.60 -0.59 2.23
N GLU A 288 -14.60 -0.26 0.93
CA GLU A 288 -13.89 0.90 0.39
C GLU A 288 -14.48 2.23 0.88
N ASN A 289 -15.79 2.23 1.21
CA ASN A 289 -16.47 3.36 1.84
C ASN A 289 -16.25 3.43 3.37
N GLU A 290 -15.46 2.51 3.95
CA GLU A 290 -15.19 2.40 5.38
C GLU A 290 -16.44 2.18 6.26
N ASP A 291 -17.56 1.72 5.67
CA ASP A 291 -18.76 1.36 6.43
C ASP A 291 -18.64 -0.08 6.95
N GLN A 292 -18.07 -0.21 8.14
CA GLN A 292 -17.71 -1.52 8.71
C GLN A 292 -18.93 -2.41 8.96
N LEU A 293 -20.08 -1.82 9.35
CA LEU A 293 -21.29 -2.58 9.67
C LEU A 293 -21.93 -3.15 8.40
N LEU A 294 -22.06 -2.33 7.34
CA LEU A 294 -22.59 -2.81 6.07
C LEU A 294 -21.60 -3.74 5.36
N THR A 295 -20.29 -3.55 5.55
CA THR A 295 -19.27 -4.49 5.08
C THR A 295 -19.45 -5.87 5.70
N LEU A 296 -19.49 -5.94 7.04
CA LEU A 296 -19.71 -7.20 7.77
C LEU A 296 -21.01 -7.88 7.34
N PHE A 297 -22.11 -7.14 7.30
CA PHE A 297 -23.42 -7.65 6.92
C PHE A 297 -23.41 -8.25 5.50
N ASN A 298 -22.80 -7.56 4.54
CA ASN A 298 -22.82 -8.00 3.15
C ASN A 298 -21.85 -9.15 2.86
N TYR A 299 -20.72 -9.26 3.56
CA TYR A 299 -19.87 -10.45 3.50
C TYR A 299 -20.52 -11.66 4.18
N ASP A 300 -21.20 -11.49 5.32
CA ASP A 300 -21.99 -12.58 5.93
C ASP A 300 -23.10 -13.07 5.00
N LYS A 301 -23.82 -12.15 4.35
CA LYS A 301 -24.84 -12.48 3.35
C LYS A 301 -24.24 -13.19 2.13
N LEU A 302 -23.08 -12.77 1.64
CA LEU A 302 -22.36 -13.45 0.58
C LEU A 302 -22.08 -14.92 0.94
N LEU A 303 -21.58 -15.18 2.14
CA LEU A 303 -21.22 -16.53 2.57
C LEU A 303 -22.43 -17.43 2.86
N LYS A 304 -23.62 -16.84 3.04
CA LYS A 304 -24.88 -17.60 3.02
C LYS A 304 -25.28 -18.04 1.61
N LEU A 305 -24.89 -17.28 0.57
CA LEU A 305 -25.11 -17.65 -0.83
C LEU A 305 -24.03 -18.59 -1.35
N SER A 306 -22.76 -18.37 -0.98
CA SER A 306 -21.59 -19.15 -1.39
C SER A 306 -20.66 -19.36 -0.19
N SER A 307 -20.87 -20.46 0.54
CA SER A 307 -20.19 -20.73 1.81
C SER A 307 -18.68 -20.96 1.71
N HIS A 308 -18.19 -21.25 0.50
CA HIS A 308 -16.77 -21.53 0.21
C HIS A 308 -16.13 -20.42 -0.62
N HIS A 309 -16.73 -19.22 -0.66
CA HIS A 309 -16.17 -18.10 -1.40
C HIS A 309 -14.87 -17.62 -0.73
N SER A 310 -13.74 -18.04 -1.30
CA SER A 310 -12.39 -17.81 -0.80
C SER A 310 -12.11 -16.34 -0.44
N TYR A 311 -12.34 -15.43 -1.39
CA TYR A 311 -12.16 -13.98 -1.19
C TYR A 311 -13.11 -13.38 -0.16
N GLY A 312 -14.38 -13.80 -0.17
CA GLY A 312 -15.37 -13.38 0.84
C GLY A 312 -14.96 -13.79 2.25
N LEU A 313 -14.41 -15.00 2.43
CA LEU A 313 -13.89 -15.49 3.71
C LEU A 313 -12.67 -14.69 4.18
N ASN A 314 -11.73 -14.39 3.28
CA ASN A 314 -10.56 -13.54 3.61
C ASN A 314 -11.03 -12.16 4.08
N ASN A 315 -11.86 -11.49 3.29
CA ASN A 315 -12.29 -10.12 3.58
C ASN A 315 -13.20 -10.03 4.81
N LEU A 316 -14.01 -11.07 5.05
CA LEU A 316 -14.73 -11.22 6.32
C LEU A 316 -13.75 -11.29 7.50
N GLY A 317 -12.67 -12.05 7.36
CA GLY A 317 -11.58 -12.09 8.34
C GLY A 317 -10.98 -10.71 8.62
N VAL A 318 -10.76 -9.92 7.57
CA VAL A 318 -10.21 -8.55 7.69
C VAL A 318 -11.16 -7.66 8.48
N ILE A 319 -12.45 -7.61 8.10
CA ILE A 319 -13.40 -6.71 8.77
C ILE A 319 -13.68 -7.14 10.21
N LEU A 320 -13.73 -8.45 10.49
CA LEU A 320 -13.86 -8.96 11.86
C LEU A 320 -12.67 -8.58 12.73
N ASN A 321 -11.46 -8.61 12.19
CA ASN A 321 -10.27 -8.18 12.91
C ASN A 321 -10.28 -6.67 13.19
N GLN A 322 -10.72 -5.85 12.22
CA GLN A 322 -10.89 -4.40 12.40
C GLN A 322 -11.96 -4.05 13.44
N LEU A 323 -12.98 -4.91 13.60
CA LEU A 323 -14.02 -4.80 14.61
C LEU A 323 -13.63 -5.42 15.97
N GLU A 324 -12.35 -5.75 16.17
CA GLU A 324 -11.82 -6.35 17.40
C GLU A 324 -12.50 -7.70 17.77
N LEU A 325 -12.86 -8.50 16.76
CA LEU A 325 -13.39 -9.86 16.88
C LEU A 325 -12.36 -10.90 16.41
N PRO A 326 -11.19 -11.03 17.07
CA PRO A 326 -10.06 -11.80 16.56
C PRO A 326 -10.33 -13.30 16.42
N HIS A 327 -11.16 -13.89 17.30
CA HIS A 327 -11.50 -15.30 17.20
C HIS A 327 -12.23 -15.61 15.89
N SER A 328 -13.29 -14.86 15.57
CA SER A 328 -14.06 -15.04 14.33
C SER A 328 -13.24 -14.67 13.09
N ALA A 329 -12.31 -13.71 13.20
CA ALA A 329 -11.37 -13.37 12.14
C ALA A 329 -10.46 -14.57 11.79
N ILE A 330 -9.86 -15.20 12.81
CA ILE A 330 -9.02 -16.40 12.64
C ILE A 330 -9.81 -17.53 11.98
N GLU A 331 -11.05 -17.79 12.41
CA GLU A 331 -11.88 -18.81 11.79
C GLU A 331 -12.16 -18.53 10.32
N SER A 332 -12.42 -17.27 9.96
CA SER A 332 -12.69 -16.86 8.58
C SER A 332 -11.44 -17.02 7.70
N TYR A 333 -10.27 -16.61 8.19
CA TYR A 333 -9.00 -16.83 7.48
C TYR A 333 -8.70 -18.32 7.31
N LYS A 334 -8.88 -19.15 8.35
CA LYS A 334 -8.67 -20.60 8.24
C LYS A 334 -9.55 -21.23 7.17
N LYS A 335 -10.84 -20.88 7.14
CA LYS A 335 -11.76 -21.35 6.09
C LYS A 335 -11.32 -20.86 4.70
N SER A 336 -10.81 -19.63 4.58
CA SER A 336 -10.28 -19.11 3.30
C SER A 336 -9.01 -19.88 2.85
N ILE A 337 -8.11 -20.19 3.79
CA ILE A 337 -6.90 -21.01 3.57
C ILE A 337 -7.29 -22.42 3.08
N GLU A 338 -8.35 -23.02 3.63
CA GLU A 338 -8.90 -24.30 3.15
C GLU A 338 -9.38 -24.23 1.69
N GLN A 339 -9.70 -23.04 1.19
CA GLN A 339 -10.04 -22.79 -0.22
C GLN A 339 -8.81 -22.36 -1.06
N ASN A 340 -7.59 -22.68 -0.61
CA ASN A 340 -6.32 -22.33 -1.26
C ASN A 340 -6.09 -20.81 -1.40
N ASN A 341 -6.54 -20.01 -0.44
CA ASN A 341 -6.23 -18.58 -0.41
C ASN A 341 -4.90 -18.29 0.31
N SER A 342 -3.86 -17.95 -0.46
CA SER A 342 -2.54 -17.64 0.08
C SER A 342 -2.47 -16.25 0.71
N LEU A 343 -3.33 -15.30 0.31
CA LEU A 343 -3.42 -14.00 0.98
C LEU A 343 -3.99 -14.14 2.39
N ALA A 344 -5.01 -14.99 2.59
CA ALA A 344 -5.55 -15.29 3.91
C ALA A 344 -4.50 -15.94 4.84
N ALA A 345 -3.63 -16.80 4.30
CA ALA A 345 -2.49 -17.35 5.03
C ALA A 345 -1.52 -16.25 5.49
N SER A 346 -1.19 -15.28 4.62
CA SER A 346 -0.37 -14.13 4.99
C SER A 346 -1.04 -13.27 6.07
N ASN A 347 -2.33 -12.93 5.89
CA ASN A 347 -3.11 -12.16 6.86
C ASN A 347 -3.17 -12.82 8.24
N LEU A 348 -3.40 -14.14 8.29
CA LEU A 348 -3.41 -14.89 9.54
C LEU A 348 -2.02 -14.96 10.17
N SER A 349 -0.96 -15.09 9.36
CA SER A 349 0.42 -15.07 9.87
C SER A 349 0.75 -13.75 10.56
N HIS A 350 0.31 -12.61 10.00
CA HIS A 350 0.52 -11.30 10.62
C HIS A 350 -0.21 -11.17 11.96
N LEU A 351 -1.42 -11.71 12.07
CA LEU A 351 -2.15 -11.72 13.34
C LEU A 351 -1.40 -12.53 14.42
N PHE A 352 -0.81 -13.67 14.04
CA PHE A 352 0.04 -14.45 14.94
C PHE A 352 1.35 -13.74 15.31
N MET A 353 2.01 -13.08 14.35
CA MET A 353 3.21 -12.26 14.62
C MET A 353 2.92 -11.15 15.64
N ASP A 354 1.83 -10.42 15.46
CA ASP A 354 1.46 -9.30 16.34
C ASP A 354 1.15 -9.78 17.77
N ALA A 355 0.73 -11.03 17.92
CA ALA A 355 0.49 -11.68 19.21
C ALA A 355 1.70 -12.46 19.76
N GLY A 356 2.83 -12.53 19.05
CA GLY A 356 4.06 -13.22 19.45
C GLY A 356 4.07 -14.74 19.19
N PHE A 357 3.09 -15.27 18.46
CA PHE A 357 2.98 -16.68 18.09
C PHE A 357 3.77 -16.97 16.80
N TYR A 358 5.10 -16.91 16.89
CA TYR A 358 5.98 -16.98 15.71
C TYR A 358 5.98 -18.34 14.99
N ASP A 359 5.83 -19.44 15.73
CA ASP A 359 5.75 -20.78 15.15
C ASP A 359 4.44 -20.98 14.36
N GLU A 360 3.32 -20.51 14.91
CA GLU A 360 2.02 -20.52 14.25
C GLU A 360 2.03 -19.60 13.01
N ALA A 361 2.67 -18.43 13.11
CA ALA A 361 2.87 -17.53 11.98
C ALA A 361 3.64 -18.21 10.84
N ASN A 362 4.79 -18.83 11.15
CA ASN A 362 5.58 -19.56 10.16
C ASN A 362 4.78 -20.71 9.54
N THR A 363 3.99 -21.44 10.34
CA THR A 363 3.12 -22.51 9.84
C THR A 363 2.15 -22.00 8.77
N GLN A 364 1.53 -20.83 8.98
CA GLN A 364 0.62 -20.27 7.96
C GLN A 364 1.38 -19.82 6.71
N ILE A 365 2.56 -19.23 6.86
CA ILE A 365 3.41 -18.84 5.73
C ILE A 365 3.76 -20.07 4.89
N GLU A 366 4.22 -21.16 5.52
CA GLU A 366 4.54 -22.41 4.83
C GLU A 366 3.33 -23.06 4.14
N LEU A 367 2.13 -22.90 4.70
CA LEU A 367 0.89 -23.33 4.04
C LEU A 367 0.63 -22.51 2.78
N GLY A 368 0.76 -21.18 2.86
CA GLY A 368 0.59 -20.28 1.72
C GLY A 368 1.62 -20.49 0.60
N GLU A 369 2.87 -20.80 0.94
CA GLU A 369 3.94 -21.11 -0.03
C GLU A 369 3.66 -22.37 -0.87
N LYS A 370 2.80 -23.27 -0.40
CA LYS A 370 2.45 -24.54 -1.06
C LYS A 370 1.24 -24.43 -2.00
N MET A 371 0.57 -23.28 -2.07
CA MET A 371 -0.63 -23.08 -2.87
C MET A 371 -0.30 -22.79 -4.35
N GLU A 372 -1.26 -23.03 -5.26
CA GLU A 372 -1.07 -22.83 -6.71
C GLU A 372 -0.85 -21.35 -7.08
N ASP A 373 -1.62 -20.45 -6.46
CA ASP A 373 -1.50 -19.01 -6.63
C ASP A 373 -0.95 -18.39 -5.33
N VAL A 374 0.35 -18.12 -5.32
CA VAL A 374 1.06 -17.58 -4.15
C VAL A 374 1.01 -16.06 -4.18
N SER A 375 0.29 -15.48 -3.23
CA SER A 375 0.21 -14.05 -3.02
C SER A 375 1.60 -13.47 -2.78
N LYS A 376 1.86 -12.30 -3.36
CA LYS A 376 3.08 -11.49 -3.13
C LYS A 376 3.35 -11.23 -1.64
N ASN A 377 2.31 -11.27 -0.81
CA ASN A 377 2.37 -11.01 0.62
C ASN A 377 2.95 -12.17 1.43
N ILE A 378 3.07 -13.38 0.87
CA ILE A 378 3.67 -14.53 1.56
C ILE A 378 5.18 -14.34 1.78
N PRO A 379 5.98 -14.02 0.74
CA PRO A 379 7.38 -13.66 0.94
C PRO A 379 7.59 -12.47 1.88
N GLU A 380 6.75 -11.44 1.80
CA GLU A 380 6.82 -10.26 2.67
C GLU A 380 6.59 -10.62 4.15
N ALA A 381 5.59 -11.47 4.42
CA ALA A 381 5.32 -11.98 5.76
C ALA A 381 6.50 -12.78 6.32
N LYS A 382 7.17 -13.59 5.49
CA LYS A 382 8.36 -14.36 5.88
C LYS A 382 9.55 -13.46 6.23
N THR A 383 9.83 -12.44 5.43
CA THR A 383 10.87 -11.45 5.74
C THR A 383 10.56 -10.75 7.05
N LYS A 384 9.34 -10.26 7.23
CA LYS A 384 8.93 -9.60 8.47
C LYS A 384 9.09 -10.51 9.70
N LEU A 385 8.73 -11.78 9.60
CA LEU A 385 8.90 -12.74 10.70
C LEU A 385 10.38 -12.93 11.07
N ASN A 386 11.25 -13.10 10.08
CA ASN A 386 12.70 -13.23 10.31
C ASN A 386 13.28 -11.97 10.97
N ASP A 387 12.89 -10.78 10.50
CA ASP A 387 13.33 -9.51 11.09
C ASP A 387 12.88 -9.37 12.56
N LEU A 388 11.67 -9.84 12.89
CA LEU A 388 11.15 -9.84 14.26
C LEU A 388 11.97 -10.77 15.16
N ILE A 389 12.23 -12.00 14.71
CA ILE A 389 13.02 -13.00 15.45
C ILE A 389 14.45 -12.50 15.66
N GLU A 390 15.11 -12.01 14.61
CA GLU A 390 16.48 -11.49 14.70
C GLU A 390 16.57 -10.32 15.68
N LYS A 391 15.59 -9.40 15.62
CA LYS A 391 15.52 -8.26 16.53
C LYS A 391 15.33 -8.71 17.98
N GLU A 392 14.47 -9.68 18.25
CA GLU A 392 14.27 -10.21 19.60
C GLU A 392 15.54 -10.90 20.12
N ASP A 393 16.19 -11.72 19.31
CA ASP A 393 17.45 -12.38 19.66
C ASP A 393 18.57 -11.37 19.91
N GLN A 394 18.65 -10.31 19.10
CA GLN A 394 19.60 -9.23 19.30
C GLN A 394 19.36 -8.51 20.64
N ILE A 395 18.11 -8.14 20.92
CA ILE A 395 17.72 -7.52 22.20
C ILE A 395 18.10 -8.44 23.37
N LYS A 396 17.76 -9.73 23.29
CA LYS A 396 18.09 -10.72 24.31
C LYS A 396 19.60 -10.84 24.53
N ASN A 397 20.38 -10.92 23.45
CA ASN A 397 21.83 -11.01 23.52
C ASN A 397 22.46 -9.76 24.14
N ASP A 398 21.95 -8.58 23.81
CA ASP A 398 22.43 -7.33 24.39
C ASP A 398 22.08 -7.22 25.88
N LEU A 399 20.87 -7.62 26.27
CA LEU A 399 20.50 -7.71 27.69
C LEU A 399 21.37 -8.71 28.45
N LEU A 400 21.73 -9.85 27.85
CA LEU A 400 22.64 -10.82 28.47
C LEU A 400 24.06 -10.28 28.61
N LYS A 401 24.57 -9.47 27.66
CA LYS A 401 25.86 -8.78 27.78
C LYS A 401 25.84 -7.81 28.96
N VAL A 402 24.79 -6.99 29.07
CA VAL A 402 24.60 -6.05 30.18
C VAL A 402 24.52 -6.81 31.52
N GLY A 403 23.79 -7.93 31.56
CA GLY A 403 23.72 -8.81 32.73
C GLY A 403 25.09 -9.34 33.17
N ARG A 404 25.96 -9.73 32.22
CA ARG A 404 27.34 -10.17 32.50
C ARG A 404 28.18 -9.05 33.12
N VAL A 405 28.16 -7.84 32.53
CA VAL A 405 28.87 -6.67 33.08
C VAL A 405 28.43 -6.41 34.53
N LYS A 406 27.13 -6.41 34.78
CA LYS A 406 26.58 -6.21 36.13
C LYS A 406 27.02 -7.29 37.10
N ARG A 407 27.00 -8.56 36.69
CA ARG A 407 27.45 -9.68 37.52
C ARG A 407 28.93 -9.55 37.86
N ASP A 408 29.78 -9.31 36.88
CA ASP A 408 31.23 -9.24 37.07
C ASP A 408 31.61 -8.06 37.98
N PHE A 409 30.94 -6.92 37.79
CA PHE A 409 31.08 -5.76 38.69
C PHE A 409 30.64 -6.10 40.11
N ASN A 410 29.48 -6.74 40.28
CA ASN A 410 28.96 -7.10 41.59
C ASN A 410 29.83 -8.16 42.30
N SER A 411 30.47 -9.08 41.58
CA SER A 411 31.41 -10.05 42.15
C SER A 411 32.62 -9.35 42.77
N LYS A 412 33.26 -8.43 42.02
CA LYS A 412 34.37 -7.63 42.55
C LYS A 412 33.92 -6.79 43.73
N MET A 413 32.79 -6.10 43.59
CA MET A 413 32.20 -5.33 44.68
C MET A 413 31.99 -6.20 45.93
N ALA A 414 31.48 -7.43 45.81
CA ALA A 414 31.26 -8.31 46.94
C ALA A 414 32.55 -8.67 47.69
N GLU A 415 33.65 -8.95 46.97
CA GLU A 415 34.97 -9.20 47.58
C GLU A 415 35.37 -8.02 48.48
N PHE A 416 35.28 -6.78 47.99
CA PHE A 416 35.61 -5.60 48.78
C PHE A 416 34.65 -5.39 49.97
N CYS A 417 33.34 -5.53 49.75
CA CYS A 417 32.34 -5.25 50.77
C CYS A 417 32.44 -6.20 51.97
N PHE A 418 32.83 -7.45 51.74
CA PHE A 418 32.91 -8.46 52.80
C PHE A 418 34.31 -8.63 53.38
N LEU A 419 35.38 -8.30 52.65
CA LEU A 419 36.76 -8.58 53.05
C LEU A 419 37.56 -7.32 53.43
N THR A 420 37.04 -6.11 53.20
CA THR A 420 37.78 -4.87 53.42
C THR A 420 37.02 -3.88 54.30
N GLU A 421 37.70 -3.32 55.30
CA GLU A 421 37.21 -2.18 56.09
C GLU A 421 37.87 -0.90 55.59
N ILE A 422 37.07 0.13 55.31
CA ILE A 422 37.54 1.42 54.80
C ILE A 422 37.07 2.54 55.74
N ASP A 423 37.99 3.38 56.22
CA ASP A 423 37.63 4.63 56.88
C ASP A 423 37.24 5.68 55.83
N ALA A 424 35.95 6.00 55.81
CA ALA A 424 35.32 6.97 54.92
C ALA A 424 36.03 8.35 54.93
N LYS A 425 36.62 8.77 56.06
CA LYS A 425 37.33 10.06 56.14
C LYS A 425 38.58 10.11 55.27
N ASN A 426 39.23 8.97 55.05
CA ASN A 426 40.46 8.87 54.26
C ASN A 426 40.22 8.86 52.75
N LEU A 427 38.95 8.88 52.32
CA LEU A 427 38.53 8.90 50.92
C LEU A 427 38.42 10.33 50.37
N VAL A 428 38.40 11.37 51.20
CA VAL A 428 38.38 12.76 50.73
C VAL A 428 39.73 13.11 50.11
N GLY A 429 39.71 13.77 48.95
CA GLY A 429 40.94 14.19 48.28
C GLY A 429 40.76 14.46 46.79
N GLU A 430 41.88 14.63 46.11
CA GLU A 430 41.95 14.78 44.66
C GLU A 430 42.12 13.42 43.97
N TYR A 431 41.46 13.26 42.84
CA TYR A 431 41.41 12.02 42.08
C TYR A 431 41.50 12.31 40.58
N LEU A 432 41.79 11.28 39.80
CA LEU A 432 41.65 11.28 38.34
C LEU A 432 40.46 10.43 37.92
N LEU A 433 39.48 11.05 37.27
CA LEU A 433 38.38 10.36 36.58
C LEU A 433 38.89 9.83 35.22
N ASN A 434 38.71 8.52 35.02
CA ASN A 434 39.15 7.77 33.84
C ASN A 434 40.60 8.09 33.42
N SER A 435 41.46 8.34 34.42
CA SER A 435 42.88 8.70 34.27
C SER A 435 43.15 9.99 33.49
N LYS A 436 42.15 10.87 33.33
CA LYS A 436 42.25 12.07 32.48
C LYS A 436 41.85 13.35 33.19
N THR A 437 40.70 13.35 33.86
CA THR A 437 40.12 14.57 34.42
C THR A 437 40.40 14.62 35.91
N GLN A 438 41.09 15.65 36.39
CA GLN A 438 41.26 15.86 37.82
C GLN A 438 39.91 16.26 38.43
N VAL A 439 39.53 15.55 39.48
CA VAL A 439 38.23 15.66 40.13
C VAL A 439 38.41 15.66 41.64
N GLN A 440 37.52 16.35 42.36
CA GLN A 440 37.59 16.43 43.81
C GLN A 440 36.46 15.60 44.43
N LEU A 441 36.83 14.68 45.32
CA LEU A 441 35.86 13.95 46.15
C LEU A 441 35.71 14.67 47.49
N THR A 442 34.50 15.12 47.78
CA THR A 442 34.17 15.87 49.00
C THR A 442 33.07 15.19 49.79
N ILE A 443 33.09 15.31 51.12
CA ILE A 443 31.97 14.90 51.97
C ILE A 443 30.95 16.05 51.98
N GLN A 444 29.72 15.76 51.57
CA GLN A 444 28.58 16.69 51.62
C GLN A 444 27.34 15.90 52.03
N ASP A 445 26.56 16.43 52.98
CA ASP A 445 25.43 15.73 53.61
C ASP A 445 25.85 14.38 54.25
N PHE A 446 25.00 13.35 54.16
CA PHE A 446 25.28 11.96 54.61
C PHE A 446 26.01 11.11 53.54
N GLY A 447 26.77 11.73 52.62
CA GLY A 447 27.43 11.04 51.50
C GLY A 447 28.65 11.76 50.91
N PHE A 448 29.12 11.28 49.75
CA PHE A 448 30.25 11.87 49.03
C PHE A 448 29.82 12.36 47.66
N HIS A 449 30.35 13.51 47.25
CA HIS A 449 30.11 14.10 45.94
C HIS A 449 31.42 14.19 45.17
N LEU A 450 31.44 13.62 43.96
CA LEU A 450 32.50 13.83 42.98
C LEU A 450 31.99 14.80 41.93
N LYS A 451 32.67 15.93 41.79
CA LYS A 451 32.27 17.01 40.89
C LYS A 451 33.36 17.33 39.89
N TRP A 452 32.96 17.62 38.66
CA TRP A 452 33.84 18.14 37.62
C TRP A 452 33.07 18.99 36.61
N LYS A 453 33.82 19.68 35.77
CA LYS A 453 33.30 20.53 34.70
C LYS A 453 33.78 20.04 33.35
N GLU A 454 32.93 20.16 32.35
CA GLU A 454 33.26 19.93 30.93
C GLU A 454 32.76 21.12 30.10
N ASP A 455 33.47 21.43 29.02
CA ASP A 455 33.04 22.47 28.08
C ASP A 455 31.86 21.95 27.25
N GLY A 456 30.76 22.70 27.27
CA GLY A 456 29.57 22.45 26.46
C GLY A 456 29.53 23.34 25.21
N PRO A 457 28.49 23.19 24.36
CA PRO A 457 28.30 24.03 23.18
C PRO A 457 28.18 25.52 23.55
N ASN A 458 28.72 26.40 22.71
CA ASN A 458 28.64 27.86 22.85
C ASN A 458 29.23 28.41 24.17
N ASP A 459 30.41 27.92 24.56
CA ASP A 459 31.13 28.34 25.78
C ASP A 459 30.33 28.16 27.08
N GLN A 460 29.35 27.24 27.08
CA GLN A 460 28.55 26.94 28.27
C GLN A 460 29.17 25.81 29.08
N GLU A 461 29.41 26.02 30.38
CA GLU A 461 29.95 24.98 31.27
C GLU A 461 28.89 23.91 31.62
N LEU A 462 29.25 22.63 31.48
CA LEU A 462 28.47 21.49 31.98
C LEU A 462 29.01 21.07 33.35
N ASN A 463 28.16 21.13 34.38
CA ASN A 463 28.51 20.73 35.74
C ASN A 463 28.07 19.30 36.00
N HIS A 464 29.04 18.41 36.23
CA HIS A 464 28.81 17.00 36.46
C HIS A 464 28.93 16.67 37.95
N VAL A 465 28.03 15.82 38.44
CA VAL A 465 28.06 15.37 39.85
C VAL A 465 27.68 13.89 39.94
N ILE A 466 28.57 13.08 40.49
CA ILE A 466 28.25 11.73 40.98
C ILE A 466 28.08 11.82 42.50
N LYS A 467 26.92 11.40 42.98
CA LYS A 467 26.59 11.33 44.40
C LYS A 467 26.69 9.88 44.87
N PHE A 468 27.50 9.64 45.89
CA PHE A 468 27.69 8.35 46.52
C PHE A 468 27.05 8.37 47.90
N ASN A 469 26.24 7.36 48.21
CA ASN A 469 25.73 7.12 49.55
C ASN A 469 26.51 5.95 50.17
N PHE A 470 26.86 6.04 51.46
CA PHE A 470 27.51 4.95 52.19
C PHE A 470 26.60 4.49 53.33
N SER A 471 26.31 3.18 53.38
CA SER A 471 25.65 2.51 54.49
C SER A 471 26.69 1.76 55.32
N LYS A 472 26.77 2.09 56.61
CA LYS A 472 27.60 1.42 57.63
C LYS A 472 29.07 1.17 57.20
N GLY A 473 29.68 2.12 56.51
CA GLY A 473 31.10 2.11 56.16
C GLY A 473 31.54 1.10 55.10
N ARG A 474 30.62 0.41 54.40
CA ARG A 474 31.02 -0.66 53.46
C ARG A 474 30.29 -0.69 52.11
N ILE A 475 29.02 -0.29 52.00
CA ILE A 475 28.25 -0.39 50.72
C ILE A 475 27.37 0.85 50.54
N GLY A 476 27.25 1.36 49.31
CA GLY A 476 26.00 2.04 48.96
C GLY A 476 25.80 2.30 47.48
N TRP A 477 24.87 3.20 47.18
CA TRP A 477 24.40 3.48 45.83
C TRP A 477 25.02 4.76 45.30
N ALA A 478 25.23 4.81 43.98
CA ALA A 478 25.68 6.00 43.29
C ALA A 478 24.58 6.49 42.34
N ARG A 479 24.40 7.82 42.26
CA ARG A 479 23.59 8.47 41.24
C ARG A 479 24.41 9.48 40.48
N TYR A 480 24.15 9.57 39.20
CA TYR A 480 24.79 10.51 38.30
C TYR A 480 23.73 11.17 37.43
N SER A 481 23.67 12.49 37.51
CA SER A 481 22.83 13.30 36.64
C SER A 481 23.73 13.87 35.55
N GLN A 482 23.67 13.28 34.35
CA GLN A 482 24.48 13.74 33.22
C GLN A 482 23.78 14.92 32.54
N PRO A 483 24.35 16.13 32.60
CA PRO A 483 23.82 17.26 31.86
C PRO A 483 24.04 17.09 30.35
N TYR A 484 23.08 17.52 29.54
CA TYR A 484 23.19 17.63 28.08
C TYR A 484 22.29 18.74 27.54
N TYR A 485 22.63 19.30 26.39
CA TYR A 485 21.80 20.30 25.74
C TYR A 485 20.93 19.68 24.64
N PHE A 486 19.64 19.99 24.66
CA PHE A 486 18.69 19.55 23.63
C PHE A 486 18.34 20.69 22.67
N ASN A 487 18.56 20.44 21.38
CA ASN A 487 18.26 21.34 20.27
C ASN A 487 17.10 20.77 19.47
N GLY A 488 15.86 20.96 19.94
CA GLY A 488 14.70 20.35 19.26
C GLY A 488 13.34 21.01 19.47
N LEU A 489 13.22 22.03 20.31
CA LEU A 489 11.96 22.76 20.46
C LEU A 489 11.93 23.96 19.50
N ARG A 490 11.34 23.76 18.30
CA ARG A 490 10.86 24.89 17.50
C ARG A 490 9.71 25.55 18.25
N SER A 491 9.90 26.77 18.75
CA SER A 491 8.77 27.54 19.29
C SER A 491 7.92 28.11 18.15
N LEU A 492 6.59 28.03 18.28
CA LEU A 492 5.61 28.72 17.41
C LEU A 492 5.66 30.25 17.52
N ALA A 493 6.60 30.82 18.30
CA ALA A 493 6.61 32.22 18.72
C ALA A 493 7.89 33.00 18.37
N GLY A 494 8.75 32.49 17.47
CA GLY A 494 9.84 33.28 16.88
C GLY A 494 10.99 33.69 17.83
N ILE A 495 11.14 33.03 18.98
CA ILE A 495 12.29 33.24 19.87
C ILE A 495 13.42 32.28 19.46
N GLU A 496 14.65 32.81 19.38
CA GLU A 496 15.89 32.11 19.04
C GLU A 496 15.99 30.71 19.66
N ASN A 497 16.52 29.75 18.88
CA ASN A 497 16.84 28.38 19.31
C ASN A 497 17.90 28.43 20.43
N LYS A 498 17.50 28.66 21.68
CA LYS A 498 18.39 28.50 22.82
C LYS A 498 18.38 27.03 23.26
N PRO A 499 19.54 26.36 23.31
CA PRO A 499 19.64 24.99 23.82
C PRO A 499 19.09 24.91 25.25
N ILE A 500 18.27 23.90 25.54
CA ILE A 500 17.74 23.66 26.90
C ILE A 500 18.63 22.62 27.58
N LEU A 501 19.13 22.94 28.77
CA LEU A 501 19.87 22.00 29.62
C LEU A 501 18.90 20.96 30.17
N MET A 502 19.11 19.71 29.80
CA MET A 502 18.38 18.54 30.30
C MET A 502 19.36 17.57 30.95
N HIS A 503 18.82 16.58 31.66
CA HIS A 503 19.62 15.63 32.43
C HIS A 503 19.22 14.19 32.12
N HIS A 504 20.21 13.34 31.85
CA HIS A 504 20.03 11.89 31.90
C HIS A 504 20.36 11.39 33.29
N GLU A 505 19.40 10.70 33.91
CA GLU A 505 19.57 10.15 35.24
C GLU A 505 20.11 8.71 35.16
N TYR A 506 21.23 8.49 35.84
CA TYR A 506 21.84 7.18 36.01
C TYR A 506 21.90 6.81 37.49
N GLU A 507 21.73 5.53 37.78
CA GLU A 507 21.86 4.97 39.12
C GLU A 507 22.55 3.62 39.09
N GLY A 508 23.29 3.30 40.14
CA GLY A 508 23.97 2.02 40.22
C GLY A 508 24.82 1.89 41.46
N ASN A 509 25.86 1.07 41.35
CA ASN A 509 26.70 0.66 42.46
C ASN A 509 28.14 1.12 42.25
N PHE A 510 28.88 1.16 43.34
CA PHE A 510 30.30 1.47 43.32
C PHE A 510 31.04 0.65 44.38
N TYR A 511 32.34 0.47 44.18
CA TYR A 511 33.25 -0.04 45.21
C TYR A 511 34.58 0.70 45.16
N TYR A 512 35.37 0.57 46.22
CA TYR A 512 36.70 1.16 46.33
C TYR A 512 37.75 0.06 46.52
N ASP A 513 38.72 0.01 45.62
CA ASP A 513 39.85 -0.91 45.63
C ASP A 513 41.16 -0.13 45.84
N SER A 514 41.71 -0.22 47.06
CA SER A 514 43.08 0.13 47.48
C SER A 514 43.60 1.55 47.21
N LYS A 515 43.26 2.19 46.08
CA LYS A 515 43.39 3.61 45.73
C LYS A 515 42.36 4.09 44.67
N GLU A 516 41.45 3.24 44.20
CA GLU A 516 40.60 3.52 43.04
C GLU A 516 39.12 3.21 43.31
N PHE A 517 38.22 4.14 43.02
CA PHE A 517 36.79 3.82 42.93
C PHE A 517 36.43 3.30 41.55
N LYS A 518 35.67 2.21 41.52
CA LYS A 518 35.00 1.72 40.33
C LYS A 518 33.51 1.96 40.51
N VAL A 519 32.89 2.62 39.54
CA VAL A 519 31.46 2.98 39.56
C VAL A 519 30.81 2.42 38.31
N LEU A 520 29.69 1.72 38.47
CA LEU A 520 28.88 1.22 37.37
C LEU A 520 27.45 1.76 37.53
N LEU A 521 27.01 2.57 36.56
CA LEU A 521 25.76 3.31 36.60
C LEU A 521 24.90 2.98 35.38
N PHE A 522 23.63 2.65 35.60
CA PHE A 522 22.67 2.33 34.54
C PHE A 522 21.69 3.47 34.37
N LYS A 523 21.31 3.78 33.13
CA LYS A 523 20.31 4.82 32.84
C LYS A 523 18.95 4.38 33.39
N LYS A 524 18.27 5.27 34.11
CA LYS A 524 17.03 4.96 34.82
C LYS A 524 15.89 4.53 33.89
N GLU A 525 15.83 5.15 32.71
CA GLU A 525 14.81 4.90 31.68
C GLU A 525 15.14 3.69 30.80
N PHE A 526 16.43 3.42 30.57
CA PHE A 526 16.92 2.39 29.66
C PHE A 526 18.02 1.58 30.33
N LYS A 527 17.63 0.50 31.01
CA LYS A 527 18.54 -0.30 31.85
C LYS A 527 19.65 -1.04 31.07
N HIS A 528 19.65 -0.97 29.74
CA HIS A 528 20.72 -1.50 28.88
C HIS A 528 21.85 -0.47 28.63
N ASP A 529 21.59 0.83 28.79
CA ASP A 529 22.60 1.87 28.71
C ASP A 529 23.30 2.02 30.06
N PHE A 530 24.62 1.88 30.08
CA PHE A 530 25.40 2.03 31.31
C PHE A 530 26.68 2.84 31.10
N LYS A 531 27.22 3.33 32.21
CA LYS A 531 28.50 4.04 32.29
C LYS A 531 29.37 3.40 33.35
N GLU A 532 30.63 3.23 33.00
CA GLU A 532 31.68 2.84 33.93
C GLU A 532 32.61 4.04 34.19
N PHE A 533 32.90 4.29 35.46
CA PHE A 533 33.88 5.29 35.87
C PHE A 533 34.96 4.65 36.73
N SER A 534 36.20 5.01 36.42
CA SER A 534 37.41 4.71 37.17
C SER A 534 37.87 6.00 37.86
N ILE A 535 38.04 6.02 39.17
CA ILE A 535 38.40 7.25 39.89
C ILE A 535 39.59 6.95 40.81
N THR A 536 40.80 7.28 40.36
CA THR A 536 42.05 6.92 41.04
C THR A 536 42.57 8.07 41.89
N LYS A 537 42.92 7.80 43.15
CA LYS A 537 43.42 8.83 44.06
C LYS A 537 44.75 9.38 43.57
N LEU A 538 44.89 10.70 43.56
CA LEU A 538 46.17 11.37 43.35
C LEU A 538 46.98 11.29 44.66
N ASP A 539 48.21 10.80 44.56
CA ASP A 539 49.14 10.65 45.69
C ASP A 539 49.67 11.99 46.20
#